data_AF-A0A7J2L8I8-F1
#
_entry.id   AF-A0A7J2L8I8-F1
#
_cell.length_a   1.000
_cell.length_b   1.000
_cell.length_c   1.000
_cell.angle_alpha   90.00
_cell.angle_beta   90.00
_cell.angle_gamma   90.00
#
_symmetry.space_group_name_H-M   'P 1'
#
loop_
_entity.id
_entity.type
_entity.pdbx_description
1 polymer ?
#
loop_
_entity_poly.entity_id
_entity_poly.type
_entity_poly.pdbx_seq_one_letter_code
_entity_poly.pdbx_strand_id
1 'polypeptide(L)' 'MRLRCPRCNSVTNELIECEECGAIGCVRCMRRKHGRWVCFKCEKEEVQRDEVSSAFAAMFG' A
#
# COMPACT_ATOMS: atom_id res chain seq x y z
N MET A 1 -19.44 -15.43 1.19
CA MET A 1 -18.39 -16.39 0.79
C MET A 1 -17.14 -16.09 1.63
N ARG A 2 -16.42 -17.11 2.12
CA ARG A 2 -15.18 -16.91 2.88
C ARG A 2 -13.99 -17.09 1.94
N LEU A 3 -13.20 -16.04 1.75
CA LEU A 3 -11.99 -16.01 0.92
C LEU A 3 -10.75 -16.13 1.80
N ARG A 4 -9.63 -16.60 1.23
CA ARG A 4 -8.33 -16.60 1.90
C ARG A 4 -7.42 -15.55 1.28
N CYS A 5 -6.82 -14.72 2.13
CA CYS A 5 -5.84 -13.74 1.69
C CYS A 5 -4.58 -14.45 1.16
N PRO A 6 -4.13 -14.18 -0.08
CA PRO A 6 -2.91 -14.80 -0.61
C PRO A 6 -1.62 -14.33 0.08
N ARG A 7 -1.66 -13.21 0.82
CA ARG A 7 -0.48 -12.64 1.51
C ARG A 7 -0.27 -13.13 2.93
N CYS A 8 -1.34 -13.28 3.70
CA CYS A 8 -1.27 -13.65 5.12
C CYS A 8 -2.10 -14.89 5.48
N ASN A 9 -2.74 -15.52 4.49
CA ASN A 9 -3.62 -16.69 4.64
C ASN A 9 -4.80 -16.48 5.60
N SER A 10 -5.09 -15.25 6.00
CA SER A 10 -6.24 -14.93 6.85
C SER A 10 -7.54 -15.17 6.09
N VAL A 11 -8.54 -15.70 6.78
CA VAL A 11 -9.91 -15.77 6.26
C VAL A 11 -10.52 -14.38 6.28
N THR A 12 -11.09 -13.97 5.16
CA THR A 12 -11.70 -12.65 4.95
C THR A 12 -12.96 -12.79 4.11
N ASN A 13 -13.86 -11.81 4.20
CA ASN A 13 -15.05 -11.76 3.34
C ASN A 13 -14.79 -11.04 2.02
N GLU A 14 -13.73 -10.23 1.98
CA GLU A 14 -13.36 -9.40 0.85
C GLU A 14 -11.84 -9.44 0.62
N LEU A 15 -11.47 -9.34 -0.65
CA LEU A 15 -10.11 -9.13 -1.10
C LEU A 15 -10.05 -7.78 -1.81
N ILE A 16 -8.96 -7.07 -1.58
CA ILE A 16 -8.68 -5.74 -2.09
C ILE A 16 -7.50 -5.88 -3.06
N GLU A 17 -7.63 -5.24 -4.20
CA GLU A 17 -6.57 -5.11 -5.19
C GLU A 17 -5.81 -3.79 -4.96
N CYS A 18 -4.48 -3.85 -5.03
CA CYS A 18 -3.62 -2.69 -4.94
C CYS A 18 -3.69 -1.88 -6.23
N GLU A 19 -4.10 -0.62 -6.14
CA GLU A 19 -4.29 0.26 -7.30
C GLU A 19 -2.98 0.61 -8.02
N GLU A 20 -1.82 0.44 -7.37
CA GLU A 20 -0.50 0.76 -7.94
C GLU A 20 0.17 -0.43 -8.64
N CYS A 21 -0.09 -1.67 -8.20
CA CYS A 21 0.64 -2.86 -8.69
C CYS A 21 -0.21 -4.09 -8.95
N GLY A 22 -1.54 -4.00 -8.80
CA GLY A 22 -2.48 -5.09 -9.02
C GLY A 22 -2.39 -6.24 -8.00
N ALA A 23 -1.57 -6.10 -6.95
CA ALA A 23 -1.45 -7.17 -5.97
C ALA A 23 -2.73 -7.31 -5.14
N ILE A 24 -3.17 -8.56 -4.88
CA ILE A 24 -4.37 -8.85 -4.11
C ILE A 24 -4.03 -9.14 -2.64
N GLY A 25 -4.86 -8.67 -1.71
CA GLY A 25 -4.72 -8.94 -0.28
C GLY A 25 -6.00 -8.66 0.51
N CYS A 26 -5.99 -8.88 1.82
CA CYS A 26 -7.09 -8.49 2.69
C CYS A 26 -6.88 -7.07 3.25
N VAL A 27 -7.89 -6.56 3.97
CA VAL A 27 -7.86 -5.27 4.69
C VAL A 27 -6.66 -5.11 5.63
N ARG A 28 -6.10 -6.22 6.15
CA ARG A 28 -4.89 -6.18 6.99
C ARG A 28 -3.59 -6.04 6.19
N CYS A 29 -3.61 -6.47 4.92
CA CYS A 29 -2.45 -6.47 4.04
C CYS A 29 -2.37 -5.24 3.14
N MET A 30 -3.46 -4.47 3.06
CA MET A 30 -3.60 -3.26 2.28
C MET A 30 -3.80 -2.07 3.22
N ARG A 31 -3.35 -0.90 2.82
CA ARG A 31 -3.60 0.35 3.53
C ARG A 31 -4.26 1.36 2.59
N ARG A 32 -5.09 2.22 3.15
CA ARG A 32 -5.73 3.30 2.41
C ARG A 32 -4.89 4.57 2.53
N LYS A 33 -4.37 5.07 1.41
CA LYS A 33 -3.64 6.34 1.32
C LYS A 33 -4.22 7.19 0.21
N HIS A 34 -4.42 8.49 0.47
CA HIS A 34 -4.99 9.44 -0.50
C HIS A 34 -6.26 8.94 -1.22
N GLY A 35 -7.10 8.19 -0.51
CA GLY A 35 -8.33 7.60 -1.05
C GLY A 35 -8.17 6.27 -1.76
N ARG A 36 -6.95 5.84 -2.10
CA ARG A 36 -6.63 4.60 -2.82
C ARG A 36 -6.19 3.47 -1.92
N TRP A 37 -6.42 2.23 -2.32
CA TRP A 37 -5.87 1.06 -1.65
C TRP A 37 -4.50 0.68 -2.22
N VAL A 38 -3.49 0.70 -1.35
CA VAL A 38 -2.11 0.36 -1.70
C VAL A 38 -1.57 -0.74 -0.81
N CYS A 39 -0.69 -1.58 -1.36
CA CYS A 39 -0.04 -2.64 -0.61
C CYS A 39 1.17 -2.10 0.16
N PHE A 40 1.56 -2.81 1.23
CA PHE A 40 2.73 -2.43 2.06
C PHE A 40 4.04 -2.20 1.29
N LYS A 41 4.22 -2.79 0.11
CA LYS A 41 5.42 -2.55 -0.71
C LYS A 41 5.37 -1.17 -1.37
N CYS A 42 4.30 -0.89 -2.10
CA CYS A 42 4.06 0.40 -2.75
C CYS A 42 3.99 1.54 -1.73
N GLU A 43 3.41 1.28 -0.56
CA GLU A 43 3.35 2.26 0.53
C GLU A 43 4.75 2.74 0.97
N LYS A 44 5.73 1.82 1.04
CA LYS A 44 7.10 2.16 1.44
C LYS A 44 7.84 2.95 0.37
N GLU A 45 7.59 2.65 -0.90
CA GLU A 45 8.20 3.37 -2.02
C GLU A 45 7.70 4.82 -2.11
N GLU A 46 6.42 5.08 -1.80
CA GLU A 46 5.90 6.45 -1.72
C GLU A 46 6.55 7.26 -0.60
N VAL A 47 6.68 6.69 0.61
CA VAL A 47 7.29 7.39 1.75
C VAL A 47 8.73 7.82 1.45
N GLN A 48 9.49 6.98 0.75
CA GLN A 48 10.85 7.34 0.34
C GLN A 48 10.89 8.49 -0.67
N ARG A 49 9.92 8.58 -1.59
CA ARG A 49 9.87 9.69 -2.58
C ARG A 49 9.55 11.03 -1.93
N ASP A 50 8.66 11.05 -0.94
CA ASP A 50 8.33 12.27 -0.20
C ASP A 50 9.50 12.74 0.69
N GLU A 51 10.20 11.82 1.34
CA GLU A 51 11.38 12.14 2.15
C GLU A 51 12.53 12.69 1.29
N VAL A 52 12.79 12.12 0.11
CA VAL A 52 13.81 12.65 -0.80
C VAL A 52 13.42 14.03 -1.33
N SER A 53 12.15 14.24 -1.68
CA SER A 53 11.67 15.53 -2.18
C SER A 53 11.80 16.65 -1.15
N SER A 54 11.54 16.36 0.13
CA SER A 54 11.72 17.32 1.23
C SER A 54 13.20 17.59 1.56
N ALA A 55 14.07 16.57 1.49
CA ALA A 55 15.51 16.75 1.69
C ALA A 55 16.17 17.59 0.58
N PHE A 56 15.74 17.43 -0.68
CA PHE A 56 16.20 18.30 -1.78
C PHE A 56 15.71 19.73 -1.61
N ALA A 57 14.44 19.94 -1.22
CA ALA A 57 13.91 21.29 -0.99
C ALA A 57 14.65 22.05 0.12
N ALA A 58 15.16 21.36 1.15
CA ALA A 58 15.91 21.97 2.24
C ALA A 58 17.38 22.31 1.90
N MET A 59 17.95 21.70 0.84
CA MET A 59 19.34 21.96 0.41
C MET A 59 19.46 23.12 -0.57
N PHE A 60 18.37 23.48 -1.24
CA PHE A 60 18.32 24.54 -2.25
C PHE A 60 17.47 25.75 -1.83
N GLY A 61 17.08 25.83 -0.55
CA GLY A 61 16.33 26.92 0.06
C GLY A 61 17.18 27.82 0.93
#